data_AF-A0A167XC72-F1
#
_entry.id   AF-A0A167XC72-F1
#
_cell.length_a   1.000
_cell.length_b   1.000
_cell.length_c   1.000
_cell.angle_alpha   90.00
_cell.angle_beta   90.00
_cell.angle_gamma   90.00
#
_symmetry.space_group_name_H-M   'P 1'
#
loop_
_entity.id
_entity.type
_entity.pdbx_description
1 polymer ?
#
loop_
_entity_poly.entity_id
_entity_poly.type
_entity_poly.pdbx_seq_one_letter_code
_entity_poly.pdbx_strand_id
1 'polypeptide(L)'
;LHDTRWVSAEEQLAIFMHLAVMGNAQQHLEERFQCSPYTLSKSIHRILNLLTSSEFYNSYIRLPTSTTPLALEIHDDLKLYPFFKDCIGSIDGTHLDAF
;
A
#
# COMPACT_ATOMS: atom_id res chain seq x y z
N LEU A 1 13.78 6.45 7.96
CA LEU A 1 14.02 4.99 8.09
C LEU A 1 15.52 4.77 8.36
N HIS A 2 15.91 3.78 9.15
CA HIS A 2 17.32 3.48 9.43
C HIS A 2 17.52 1.98 9.70
N ASP A 3 18.75 1.52 9.50
CA ASP A 3 19.16 0.15 9.76
C ASP A 3 18.96 -0.22 11.23
N THR A 4 18.46 -1.41 11.49
CA THR A 4 18.50 -2.01 12.83
C THR A 4 19.73 -2.88 12.97
N ARG A 5 19.95 -3.38 14.19
CA ARG A 5 21.03 -4.34 14.47
C ARG A 5 20.98 -5.61 13.59
N TRP A 6 19.80 -5.99 13.10
CA TRP A 6 19.57 -7.29 12.46
C TRP A 6 19.03 -7.18 11.03
N VAL A 7 18.44 -6.05 10.65
CA VAL A 7 17.76 -5.84 9.37
C VAL A 7 18.03 -4.42 8.89
N SER A 8 18.48 -4.29 7.65
CA SER A 8 18.75 -2.98 7.03
C SER A 8 17.45 -2.19 6.77
N ALA A 9 17.55 -0.90 6.49
CA ALA A 9 16.44 -0.07 6.06
C ALA A 9 15.84 -0.58 4.74
N GLU A 10 16.69 -0.99 3.80
CA GLU A 10 16.28 -1.57 2.53
C GLU A 10 15.51 -2.88 2.73
N GLU A 11 16.01 -3.76 3.59
CA GLU A 11 15.36 -5.03 3.87
C GLU A 11 14.04 -4.86 4.64
N GLN A 12 13.95 -3.90 5.56
CA GLN A 12 12.69 -3.50 6.20
C GLN A 12 11.64 -3.08 5.17
N LEU A 13 12.05 -2.27 4.17
CA LEU A 13 11.17 -1.85 3.09
C LEU A 13 10.77 -3.03 2.19
N ALA A 14 11.72 -3.90 1.84
CA ALA A 14 11.46 -5.09 1.04
C ALA A 14 10.46 -6.04 1.71
N ILE A 15 10.58 -6.26 3.02
CA ILE A 15 9.63 -7.05 3.81
C ILE A 15 8.22 -6.45 3.72
N PHE A 16 8.09 -5.14 3.94
CA PHE A 16 6.78 -4.47 3.87
C PHE A 16 6.17 -4.54 2.47
N MET A 17 6.96 -4.27 1.42
CA MET A 17 6.48 -4.34 0.04
C MET A 17 6.06 -5.77 -0.34
N HIS A 18 6.80 -6.78 0.10
CA HIS A 18 6.46 -8.18 -0.15
C HIS A 18 5.12 -8.55 0.50
N LEU A 19 4.89 -8.13 1.75
CA LEU A 19 3.60 -8.30 2.42
C LEU A 19 2.48 -7.59 1.67
N ALA A 20 2.69 -6.33 1.28
CA ALA A 20 1.68 -5.51 0.62
C ALA A 20 1.24 -6.08 -0.74
N VAL A 21 2.16 -6.68 -1.50
CA VAL A 21 1.88 -7.29 -2.81
C VAL A 21 1.23 -8.67 -2.67
N MET A 22 1.73 -9.49 -1.74
CA MET A 22 1.38 -10.92 -1.72
C MET A 22 0.21 -11.24 -0.78
N GLY A 23 -0.08 -10.38 0.19
CA GLY A 23 -1.24 -10.50 1.11
C GLY A 23 -1.27 -11.79 1.95
N ASN A 24 -0.17 -12.53 2.01
CA ASN A 24 -0.12 -13.89 2.54
C ASN A 24 0.42 -13.95 3.98
N ALA A 25 0.25 -15.13 4.60
CA ALA A 25 0.63 -15.39 5.97
C ALA A 25 2.14 -15.24 6.22
N GLN A 26 2.48 -14.71 7.40
CA GLN A 26 3.84 -14.35 7.83
C GLN A 26 4.88 -15.47 7.67
N GLN A 27 4.46 -16.73 7.66
CA GLN A 27 5.33 -17.90 7.50
C GLN A 27 6.18 -17.88 6.21
N HIS A 28 5.61 -17.46 5.07
CA HIS A 28 6.37 -17.38 3.82
C HIS A 28 7.43 -16.27 3.85
N LEU A 29 7.18 -15.19 4.61
CA LEU A 29 8.13 -14.11 4.81
C LEU A 29 9.30 -14.55 5.70
N GLU A 30 9.04 -15.38 6.71
CA GLU A 30 10.08 -15.93 7.59
C GLU A 30 11.08 -16.78 6.79
N GLU A 31 10.58 -17.66 5.94
CA GLU A 31 11.42 -18.48 5.07
C GLU A 31 12.17 -17.65 4.02
N ARG A 32 11.52 -16.61 3.47
CA ARG A 32 12.12 -15.77 2.41
C ARG A 32 13.24 -14.88 2.94
N PHE A 33 13.01 -14.21 4.06
CA PHE A 33 13.93 -13.23 4.64
C PHE A 33 14.78 -13.80 5.77
N GLN A 34 14.59 -15.07 6.14
CA GLN A 34 15.33 -15.75 7.21
C GLN A 34 15.30 -14.97 8.53
N CYS A 35 14.18 -14.27 8.76
CA CYS A 35 13.95 -13.40 9.90
C CYS A 35 12.90 -14.02 10.82
N SER A 36 13.03 -13.76 12.12
CA SER A 36 11.99 -14.20 13.07
C SER A 36 10.66 -13.45 12.85
N PRO A 37 9.52 -14.07 13.20
CA PRO A 37 8.20 -13.42 13.09
C PRO A 37 8.14 -12.08 13.81
N TYR A 38 8.82 -11.98 14.96
CA TYR A 38 8.95 -10.73 15.71
C TYR A 38 9.66 -9.64 14.89
N THR A 39 10.75 -9.98 14.23
CA THR A 39 11.54 -9.05 13.41
C THR A 39 10.77 -8.59 12.17
N LEU A 40 10.06 -9.52 11.53
CA LEU A 40 9.16 -9.20 10.41
C LEU A 40 8.07 -8.23 10.85
N SER A 41 7.33 -8.59 11.91
CA SER A 41 6.25 -7.74 12.45
C SER A 41 6.78 -6.35 12.80
N LYS A 42 7.94 -6.26 13.45
CA LYS A 42 8.56 -4.99 13.78
C LYS A 42 8.93 -4.16 12.54
N SER A 43 9.45 -4.79 11.49
CA SER A 43 9.79 -4.14 10.23
C SER A 43 8.55 -3.59 9.53
N ILE A 44 7.49 -4.40 9.46
CA ILE A 44 6.19 -4.01 8.88
C ILE A 44 5.62 -2.80 9.63
N HIS A 45 5.53 -2.87 10.96
CA HIS A 45 4.98 -1.76 11.76
C HIS A 45 5.81 -0.48 11.64
N ARG A 46 7.14 -0.58 11.52
CA ARG A 46 8.00 0.59 11.33
C ARG A 46 7.72 1.30 10.02
N ILE A 47 7.60 0.55 8.92
CA ILE A 47 7.25 1.14 7.61
C ILE A 47 5.82 1.69 7.64
N LEU A 48 4.86 0.94 8.18
CA LEU A 48 3.47 1.38 8.30
C LEU A 48 3.37 2.71 9.05
N ASN A 49 3.98 2.82 10.23
CA ASN A 49 3.97 4.04 11.03
C ASN A 49 4.65 5.22 10.32
N LEU A 50 5.67 4.95 9.50
CA LEU A 50 6.34 5.98 8.72
C LEU A 50 5.42 6.49 7.61
N LEU A 51 4.75 5.58 6.88
CA LEU A 51 3.80 5.93 5.82
C LEU A 51 2.55 6.64 6.34
N THR A 52 2.08 6.31 7.55
CA THR A 52 0.92 6.94 8.19
C THR A 52 1.28 8.14 9.06
N SER A 53 2.56 8.48 9.19
CA SER A 53 2.98 9.69 9.89
C SER A 53 2.41 10.93 9.20
N SER A 54 2.02 11.94 9.97
CA SER A 54 1.46 13.18 9.44
C SER A 54 2.40 13.85 8.41
N GLU A 55 3.70 13.82 8.68
CA GLU A 55 4.74 14.38 7.81
C GLU A 55 4.78 13.69 6.45
N PHE A 56 4.76 12.36 6.41
CA PHE A 56 4.76 11.60 5.17
C PHE A 56 3.40 11.68 4.48
N TYR A 57 2.33 11.36 5.21
CA TYR A 57 0.98 11.26 4.67
C TYR A 57 0.56 12.58 4.01
N ASN A 58 0.71 13.72 4.70
CA ASN A 58 0.30 15.00 4.14
C ASN A 58 1.20 15.51 3.00
N SER A 59 2.45 15.01 2.93
CA SER A 59 3.38 15.39 1.86
C SER A 59 3.09 14.66 0.55
N TYR A 60 2.69 13.39 0.64
CA TYR A 60 2.61 12.49 -0.53
C TYR A 60 1.19 12.03 -0.87
N ILE A 61 0.27 11.99 0.09
CA ILE A 61 -1.11 11.54 -0.13
C ILE A 61 -2.01 12.75 -0.34
N ARG A 62 -2.71 12.77 -1.47
CA ARG A 62 -3.75 13.76 -1.79
C ARG A 62 -5.06 13.04 -1.96
N LEU A 63 -6.00 13.32 -1.07
CA LEU A 63 -7.34 12.74 -1.17
C LEU A 63 -8.15 13.46 -2.26
N PRO A 64 -8.95 12.73 -3.04
CA PRO A 64 -9.86 13.34 -3.98
C PRO A 64 -10.92 14.16 -3.24
N THR A 65 -11.27 15.30 -3.81
CA THR A 65 -12.39 16.16 -3.41
C THR A 65 -13.58 15.93 -4.31
N SER A 66 -14.74 16.52 -3.98
CA SER A 66 -15.93 16.50 -4.85
C SER A 66 -15.72 17.12 -6.24
N THR A 67 -14.63 17.86 -6.43
CA THR A 67 -14.26 18.47 -7.72
C THR A 67 -13.18 17.69 -8.46
N THR A 68 -12.69 16.58 -7.90
CA THR A 68 -11.68 15.75 -8.56
C THR A 68 -12.36 15.00 -9.71
N PRO A 69 -11.87 15.12 -10.95
CA PRO A 69 -12.49 14.45 -12.09
C PRO A 69 -12.34 12.94 -11.95
N LEU A 70 -13.36 12.22 -12.39
CA LEU A 70 -13.32 10.77 -12.54
C LEU A 70 -12.21 10.39 -13.55
N ALA A 71 -11.51 9.29 -13.30
CA ALA A 71 -10.53 8.78 -14.26
C ALA A 71 -11.18 8.56 -15.65
N LEU A 72 -10.46 8.90 -16.72
CA LEU A 72 -11.01 8.84 -18.09
C LEU A 72 -11.41 7.41 -18.46
N GLU A 73 -10.65 6.43 -17.97
CA GLU A 73 -10.90 4.99 -18.16
C GLU A 73 -12.26 4.55 -17.61
N ILE A 74 -12.71 5.18 -16.52
CA ILE A 74 -14.00 4.88 -15.87
C ILE A 74 -15.11 5.75 -16.47
N HIS A 75 -14.80 7.02 -16.77
CA HIS A 75 -15.74 7.94 -17.39
C HIS A 75 -16.19 7.48 -18.78
N ASP A 76 -15.25 6.99 -19.59
CA ASP A 76 -15.50 6.62 -20.99
C ASP A 76 -16.01 5.17 -21.13
N ASP A 77 -15.87 4.33 -20.10
CA ASP A 77 -16.45 2.98 -20.08
C ASP A 77 -17.91 3.00 -19.60
N LEU A 78 -18.83 2.80 -20.55
CA LEU A 78 -20.27 2.74 -20.31
C LEU A 78 -20.71 1.66 -19.29
N LYS A 79 -19.88 0.63 -19.05
CA LYS A 79 -20.16 -0.39 -18.05
C LYS A 79 -19.73 0.04 -16.65
N LEU A 80 -18.65 0.80 -16.53
CA LEU A 80 -18.11 1.24 -15.24
C LEU A 80 -18.78 2.54 -14.77
N TYR A 81 -18.94 3.50 -15.67
CA TYR A 81 -19.45 4.83 -15.35
C TYR A 81 -20.71 4.86 -14.47
N PRO A 82 -21.77 4.06 -14.71
CA PRO A 82 -22.98 4.08 -13.89
C PRO A 82 -22.73 3.74 -12.41
N PHE A 83 -21.69 2.96 -12.11
CA PHE A 83 -21.34 2.53 -10.76
C PHE A 83 -20.42 3.53 -10.05
N PHE A 84 -19.59 4.27 -10.80
CA PHE A 84 -18.52 5.09 -10.23
C PHE A 84 -18.72 6.61 -10.39
N LYS A 85 -19.69 7.08 -11.17
CA LYS A 85 -19.92 8.52 -11.44
C LYS A 85 -20.05 9.42 -10.19
N ASP A 86 -20.46 8.85 -9.05
CA ASP A 86 -20.66 9.56 -7.78
C ASP A 86 -19.66 9.10 -6.69
N CYS A 87 -18.68 8.26 -7.04
CA CYS A 87 -17.68 7.76 -6.10
C CYS A 87 -16.58 8.80 -5.85
N ILE A 88 -16.34 9.11 -4.57
CA ILE A 88 -15.21 9.94 -4.13
C ILE A 88 -14.27 9.03 -3.34
N GLY A 89 -13.14 8.61 -3.92
CA GLY A 89 -12.19 7.76 -3.21
C GLY A 89 -11.09 7.12 -4.05
N SER A 90 -10.13 6.50 -3.36
CA SER A 90 -8.90 5.89 -3.92
C SER A 90 -9.12 4.65 -4.80
N ILE A 91 -10.35 4.15 -4.92
CA ILE A 91 -10.68 2.96 -5.73
C ILE A 91 -10.65 3.30 -7.23
N ASP A 92 -10.68 4.59 -7.59
CA ASP A 92 -10.90 5.06 -8.96
C ASP A 92 -9.68 4.95 -9.92
N GLY A 93 -8.55 4.40 -9.47
CA GLY A 93 -7.33 4.38 -10.29
C GLY A 93 -6.46 3.12 -10.22
N THR A 94 -6.85 2.11 -9.45
CA THR A 94 -6.10 0.84 -9.40
C THR A 94 -7.02 -0.30 -9.82
N HIS A 95 -7.03 -0.59 -11.12
CA HIS A 95 -7.65 -1.79 -11.66
C HIS A 95 -6.81 -3.00 -11.24
N LEU A 96 -7.12 -3.59 -10.08
CA LEU A 96 -6.63 -4.92 -9.73
C LEU A 96 -7.56 -5.93 -10.38
N ASP A 97 -7.02 -6.76 -11.26
CA ASP A 97 -7.77 -7.88 -11.82
C ASP A 97 -8.27 -8.76 -10.66
N ALA A 98 -9.59 -8.91 -10.56
CA ALA A 98 -10.18 -9.90 -9.69
C ALA A 98 -10.01 -11.26 -10.36
N PHE A 99 -9.07 -12.07 -9.83
CA PHE A 99 -8.94 -13.48 -10.18
C PHE A 99 -9.94 -14.33 -9.39
#